data_AF-A0AA42NDL4-F1
#
_entry.id   AF-A0AA42NDL4-F1
#
_cell.length_a   1.000
_cell.length_b   1.000
_cell.length_c   1.000
_cell.angle_alpha   90.00
_cell.angle_beta   90.00
_cell.angle_gamma   90.00
#
_symmetry.space_group_name_H-M   'P 1'
#
loop_
_entity.id
_entity.type
_entity.pdbx_description
1 polymer ?
#
loop_
_entity_poly.entity_id
_entity_poly.type
_entity_poly.pdbx_seq_one_letter_code
_entity_poly.pdbx_strand_id
1 'polypeptide(L)' 'MKAAEIQAKAEAGIALPDLPAECRRHVGRVIPKSGEKVRWTQKRWEYSADVADRQIDDCAAFYDDTKNRFEKGR' A
#
# COMPACT_ATOMS: atom_id res chain seq x y z
N MET A 1 1.21 -31.63 24.84
CA MET A 1 0.32 -30.44 24.94
C MET A 1 0.83 -29.22 24.18
N LYS A 2 2.14 -28.90 24.16
CA LYS A 2 2.69 -27.75 23.39
C LYS A 2 2.37 -27.73 21.88
N ALA A 3 2.37 -28.89 21.21
CA ALA A 3 2.12 -28.94 19.76
C ALA A 3 0.69 -28.51 19.38
N ALA A 4 -0.30 -28.96 20.16
CA ALA A 4 -1.70 -28.58 19.97
C ALA A 4 -1.96 -27.11 20.29
N GLU A 5 -1.26 -26.52 21.26
CA GLU A 5 -1.30 -25.08 21.53
C GLU A 5 -0.65 -24.24 20.44
N ILE A 6 0.48 -24.72 19.88
CA ILE A 6 1.15 -24.05 18.75
C ILE A 6 0.26 -24.14 17.49
N GLN A 7 -0.35 -25.30 17.24
CA GLN A 7 -1.34 -25.46 16.17
C GLN A 7 -2.56 -24.59 16.40
N ALA A 8 -3.16 -24.60 17.60
CA ALA A 8 -4.33 -23.77 17.89
C ALA A 8 -4.04 -22.26 17.80
N LYS A 9 -2.82 -21.80 18.12
CA LYS A 9 -2.40 -20.41 17.90
C LYS A 9 -2.10 -20.08 16.43
N ALA A 10 -1.68 -21.07 15.64
CA ALA A 10 -1.54 -20.93 14.19
C ALA A 10 -2.90 -20.96 13.47
N GLU A 11 -3.85 -21.76 13.98
CA GLU A 11 -5.21 -21.96 13.47
C GLU A 11 -6.18 -20.88 13.93
N ALA A 12 -5.94 -20.24 15.09
CA ALA A 12 -6.58 -19.00 15.51
C ALA A 12 -6.04 -17.85 14.65
N GLY A 13 -6.38 -17.90 13.36
CA GLY A 13 -5.88 -17.01 12.32
C GLY A 13 -5.92 -15.56 12.77
N ILE A 14 -4.77 -14.90 12.66
CA ILE A 14 -4.68 -13.46 12.89
C ILE A 14 -5.53 -12.79 11.80
N ALA A 15 -6.70 -12.29 12.19
CA ALA A 15 -7.52 -11.45 11.33
C ALA A 15 -6.79 -10.12 11.13
N LEU A 16 -6.13 -9.97 9.99
CA LEU A 16 -5.46 -8.73 9.64
C LEU A 16 -6.51 -7.63 9.41
N PRO A 17 -6.33 -6.43 10.00
CA PRO A 17 -7.27 -5.32 9.81
C PRO A 17 -7.30 -4.89 8.34
N ASP A 18 -8.26 -4.06 7.94
CA ASP A 18 -8.18 -3.42 6.63
C ASP A 18 -7.03 -2.40 6.60
N LEU A 19 -6.36 -2.32 5.45
CA LEU A 19 -5.37 -1.27 5.25
C LEU A 19 -6.09 0.08 5.17
N PRO A 20 -5.74 1.07 6.01
CA PRO A 20 -6.42 2.35 6.02
C PRO A 20 -6.39 3.07 4.66
N ALA A 21 -7.44 3.83 4.35
CA ALA A 21 -7.56 4.49 3.04
C ALA A 21 -6.44 5.50 2.79
N GLU A 22 -5.93 6.16 3.84
CA GLU A 22 -4.80 7.08 3.72
C GLU A 22 -3.51 6.40 3.27
N CYS A 23 -3.34 5.11 3.58
CA CYS A 23 -2.18 4.33 3.16
C CYS A 23 -2.24 3.91 1.69
N ARG A 24 -3.42 4.02 1.05
CA ARG A 24 -3.63 3.77 -0.38
C ARG A 24 -3.67 5.06 -1.20
N ARG A 25 -3.53 6.21 -0.56
CA ARG A 25 -3.76 7.50 -1.21
C ARG A 25 -2.54 7.93 -2.02
N HIS A 26 -2.75 8.05 -3.33
CA HIS A 26 -1.79 8.62 -4.26
C HIS A 26 -1.48 10.10 -4.01
N VAL A 27 -0.30 10.53 -4.47
CA VAL A 27 0.17 11.90 -4.40
C VAL A 27 -0.72 12.80 -5.28
N GLY A 28 -1.25 13.88 -4.71
CA GLY A 28 -2.07 14.82 -5.47
C GLY A 28 -1.26 15.53 -6.56
N ARG A 29 -1.71 15.49 -7.82
CA ARG A 29 -1.06 16.15 -8.97
C ARG A 29 -1.36 17.65 -9.01
N VAL A 30 -0.32 18.47 -9.20
CA VAL A 30 -0.44 19.91 -9.43
C VAL A 30 -0.09 20.19 -10.89
N ILE A 31 -1.03 20.79 -11.63
CA ILE A 31 -0.84 21.17 -13.04
C ILE A 31 -0.60 22.69 -13.11
N PRO A 32 0.63 23.15 -13.40
CA PRO A 32 0.98 24.55 -13.53
C PRO A 32 0.27 25.24 -14.69
N LYS A 33 -0.02 26.52 -14.52
CA LYS A 33 -0.59 27.36 -15.58
C LYS A 33 0.50 27.95 -16.46
N SER A 34 0.11 28.41 -17.65
CA SER A 34 1.03 29.13 -18.55
C SER A 34 1.61 30.36 -17.84
N GLY A 35 2.92 30.54 -17.92
CA GLY A 35 3.65 31.65 -17.30
C GLY A 35 4.22 31.38 -15.91
N GLU A 36 3.89 30.25 -15.27
CA GLU A 36 4.45 29.90 -13.96
C GLU A 36 5.88 29.34 -14.08
N LYS A 37 6.80 29.83 -13.22
CA LYS A 37 8.20 29.38 -13.19
C LYS A 37 8.34 27.87 -12.96
N VAL A 38 7.42 27.28 -12.19
CA VAL A 38 7.39 25.86 -11.82
C VAL A 38 7.07 24.91 -12.97
N ARG A 39 6.51 25.40 -14.09
CA ARG A 39 6.21 24.58 -15.29
C ARG A 39 7.45 23.85 -15.82
N TRP A 40 8.63 24.48 -15.74
CA TRP A 40 9.87 23.92 -16.31
C TRP A 40 10.49 22.82 -15.44
N THR A 41 10.21 22.77 -14.14
CA THR A 41 10.70 21.75 -13.20
C THR A 41 9.67 20.67 -12.88
N GLN A 42 8.42 20.85 -13.33
CA GLN A 42 7.27 19.97 -13.08
C GLN A 42 7.54 18.49 -13.40
N LYS A 43 8.19 18.19 -14.53
CA LYS A 43 8.42 16.79 -14.96
C LYS A 43 9.16 15.93 -13.92
N ARG A 44 10.09 16.53 -13.16
CA ARG A 44 10.81 15.81 -12.11
C ARG A 44 9.90 15.48 -10.93
N TRP A 45 9.01 16.41 -10.60
CA TRP A 45 8.03 16.21 -9.55
C TRP A 45 6.98 15.16 -9.94
N GLU A 46 6.48 15.20 -11.18
CA GLU A 46 5.57 14.18 -11.73
C GLU A 46 6.20 12.79 -11.70
N TYR A 47 7.46 12.67 -12.15
CA TYR A 47 8.18 11.40 -12.05
C TYR A 47 8.28 10.89 -10.62
N SER A 48 8.67 11.73 -9.66
CA SER A 48 8.73 11.34 -8.24
C SER A 48 7.36 10.93 -7.69
N ALA A 49 6.30 11.62 -8.10
CA ALA A 49 4.94 11.30 -7.70
C ALA A 49 4.48 9.95 -8.29
N ASP A 50 4.79 9.67 -9.56
CA ASP A 50 4.48 8.39 -10.22
C ASP A 50 5.22 7.21 -9.55
N VAL A 51 6.49 7.42 -9.17
CA VAL A 51 7.27 6.40 -8.46
C VAL A 51 6.69 6.15 -7.06
N ALA A 52 6.29 7.21 -6.34
CA ALA A 52 5.67 7.07 -5.03
C ALA A 52 4.33 6.33 -5.10
N ASP A 53 3.49 6.67 -6.10
CA ASP A 53 2.20 6.00 -6.29
C ASP A 53 2.37 4.52 -6.64
N ARG A 54 3.35 4.18 -7.50
CA ARG A 54 3.66 2.78 -7.79
C ARG A 54 4.08 2.03 -6.52
N GLN A 55 4.92 2.64 -5.69
CA GLN A 55 5.32 2.01 -4.44
C GLN A 55 4.12 1.78 -3.51
N ILE A 56 3.20 2.74 -3.42
CA ILE A 56 1.96 2.62 -2.65
C ILE A 56 1.13 1.44 -3.16
N ASP A 57 0.94 1.34 -4.48
CA ASP A 57 0.18 0.26 -5.12
C ASP A 57 0.82 -1.11 -4.87
N ASP A 58 2.13 -1.22 -5.05
CA ASP A 58 2.87 -2.48 -4.84
C ASP A 58 2.77 -2.94 -3.37
N CYS A 59 2.93 -2.02 -2.42
CA CYS A 59 2.79 -2.32 -0.99
C CYS A 59 1.35 -2.70 -0.62
N ALA A 60 0.35 -2.01 -1.17
CA ALA A 60 -1.05 -2.32 -0.93
C ALA A 60 -1.42 -3.70 -1.50
N ALA A 61 -0.95 -4.03 -2.71
CA ALA A 61 -1.16 -5.32 -3.33
C ALA A 61 -0.53 -6.47 -2.52
N PHE A 62 0.69 -6.26 -2.01
CA PHE A 62 1.34 -7.22 -1.12
C PHE A 62 0.54 -7.44 0.18
N TYR A 63 0.03 -6.36 0.77
CA TYR A 63 -0.81 -6.44 1.96
C TYR A 63 -2.10 -7.23 1.69
N ASP A 64 -2.77 -6.92 0.58
CA ASP A 64 -4.02 -7.57 0.20
C ASP A 64 -3.82 -9.07 -0.04
N ASP A 65 -2.75 -9.47 -0.73
CA ASP A 65 -2.41 -10.88 -0.91
C ASP A 65 -2.10 -11.56 0.44
N THR A 66 -1.33 -10.89 1.31
CA THR A 66 -1.04 -11.41 2.66
C THR A 66 -2.33 -11.61 3.46
N LYS A 67 -3.18 -10.59 3.54
CA LYS A 67 -4.48 -10.66 4.23
C LYS A 67 -5.34 -11.80 3.68
N ASN A 68 -5.44 -11.92 2.36
CA ASN A 68 -6.18 -12.99 1.71
C ASN A 68 -5.67 -14.40 2.08
N ARG A 69 -4.35 -14.59 2.25
CA ARG A 69 -3.76 -15.88 2.66
C ARG A 69 -4.13 -16.24 4.10
N PHE A 70 -4.00 -15.26 5.00
CA PHE A 70 -4.39 -15.41 6.41
C PHE A 70 -5.88 -15.70 6.57
N GLU A 71 -6.75 -15.01 5.83
CA GLU A 71 -8.20 -15.24 5.86
C GLU A 71 -8.60 -16.61 5.30
N LYS A 72 -7.85 -17.13 4.32
CA LYS A 72 -8.08 -18.46 3.72
C LYS A 72 -7.42 -19.60 4.50
N GLY A 73 -6.79 -19.32 5.65
CA GLY A 73 -6.12 -20.30 6.50
C GLY A 73 -4.93 -20.99 5.82
N ARG A 74 -4.20 -20.27 4.96
CA ARG A 74 -3.01 -20.77 4.23
C ARG A 74 -1.73 -20.03 4.62
#